data_AF-A0A7Z9XSA1-F1
#
_entry.id   AF-A0A7Z9XSA1-F1
#
_cell.length_a   1.000
_cell.length_b   1.000
_cell.length_c   1.000
_cell.angle_alpha   90.00
_cell.angle_beta   90.00
_cell.angle_gamma   90.00
#
_symmetry.space_group_name_H-M   'P 1'
#
loop_
_entity.id
_entity.type
_entity.pdbx_description
1 polymer ?
#
loop_
_entity_poly.entity_id
_entity_poly.type
_entity_poly.pdbx_seq_one_letter_code
_entity_poly.pdbx_strand_id
1 'polypeptide(L)'
;MAVTAFHWTNFLIRLVVAFVLVFATYNPSGHSWVHWFIESTNKLDPMIILSAVILIIGWAIYLRATARSLGFFGSLLVVALFGSLIWAMIFYGWLSLDNPSILGHVALALLSLLLAVGISWSHIRRRITGQIDVDDVETDI
;
A
#
# COMPACT_ATOMS: atom_id res chain seq x y z
N MET A 1 -17.81 -22.88 -9.76
CA MET A 1 -17.37 -21.89 -8.75
C MET A 1 -16.00 -21.39 -9.21
N ALA A 2 -15.80 -20.10 -9.43
CA ALA A 2 -14.61 -19.62 -10.15
C ALA A 2 -13.33 -19.78 -9.31
N VAL A 3 -12.46 -20.70 -9.74
CA VAL A 3 -11.10 -20.87 -9.24
C VAL A 3 -10.31 -19.62 -9.60
N THR A 4 -10.18 -18.66 -8.69
CA THR A 4 -9.41 -17.44 -9.00
C THR A 4 -7.93 -17.73 -8.78
N ALA A 5 -7.27 -18.22 -9.82
CA ALA A 5 -5.82 -18.19 -9.91
C ALA A 5 -5.33 -16.77 -9.59
N PHE A 6 -4.21 -16.62 -8.89
CA PHE A 6 -3.65 -15.28 -8.65
C PHE A 6 -3.22 -14.67 -9.99
N HIS A 7 -4.08 -13.81 -10.55
CA HIS A 7 -3.81 -13.06 -11.76
C HIS A 7 -3.05 -11.78 -11.38
N TRP A 8 -2.03 -11.41 -12.16
CA TRP A 8 -1.32 -10.14 -12.02
C TRP A 8 -2.25 -8.92 -11.96
N THR A 9 -3.43 -9.04 -12.57
CA THR A 9 -4.56 -8.11 -12.47
C THR A 9 -4.98 -7.85 -11.02
N ASN A 10 -5.08 -8.87 -10.17
CA ASN A 10 -5.49 -8.71 -8.77
C ASN A 10 -4.43 -7.96 -7.97
N PHE A 11 -3.14 -8.21 -8.24
CA PHE A 11 -2.06 -7.43 -7.65
C PHE A 11 -2.13 -5.97 -8.09
N LEU A 12 -2.33 -5.73 -9.40
CA LEU A 12 -2.40 -4.38 -9.96
C LEU A 12 -3.59 -3.60 -9.39
N ILE A 13 -4.76 -4.22 -9.21
CA ILE A 13 -5.90 -3.60 -8.53
C ILE A 13 -5.53 -3.21 -7.10
N ARG A 14 -4.91 -4.12 -6.33
CA ARG A 14 -4.47 -3.83 -4.96
C ARG A 14 -3.43 -2.71 -4.93
N LEU A 15 -2.56 -2.62 -5.94
CA LEU A 15 -1.59 -1.54 -6.09
C LEU A 15 -2.26 -0.19 -6.39
N VAL A 16 -3.19 -0.16 -7.34
CA VAL A 16 -3.93 1.05 -7.69
C VAL A 16 -4.74 1.54 -6.50
N VAL A 17 -5.44 0.66 -5.79
CA VAL A 17 -6.19 1.02 -4.58
C VAL A 17 -5.27 1.54 -3.48
N ALA A 18 -4.09 0.94 -3.29
CA ALA A 18 -3.10 1.46 -2.34
C ALA A 18 -2.58 2.85 -2.74
N PHE A 19 -2.33 3.06 -4.03
CA PHE A 19 -1.89 4.34 -4.57
C PHE A 19 -2.95 5.42 -4.35
N VAL A 20 -4.21 5.13 -4.68
CA VAL A 20 -5.34 6.04 -4.43
C VAL A 20 -5.46 6.32 -2.93
N LEU A 21 -5.41 5.31 -2.07
CA LEU A 21 -5.51 5.48 -0.62
C LEU A 21 -4.43 6.41 -0.06
N VAL A 22 -3.17 6.18 -0.43
CA VAL A 22 -2.03 6.96 0.05
C VAL A 22 -2.09 8.40 -0.49
N PHE A 23 -2.27 8.58 -1.80
CA PHE A 23 -2.28 9.91 -2.43
C PHE A 23 -3.55 10.71 -2.12
N ALA A 24 -4.70 10.06 -1.92
CA ALA A 24 -5.91 10.73 -1.45
C ALA A 24 -5.78 11.19 0.00
N THR A 25 -4.98 10.49 0.83
CA THR A 25 -4.67 10.94 2.19
C THR A 25 -3.76 12.18 2.13
N TYR A 26 -2.60 12.06 1.49
CA TYR A 26 -1.64 13.14 1.36
C TYR A 26 -0.87 13.06 0.04
N ASN A 27 -0.61 14.20 -0.58
CA ASN A 27 0.35 14.33 -1.66
C ASN A 27 0.98 15.74 -1.69
N PRO A 28 2.22 15.90 -2.18
CA PRO A 28 2.88 17.20 -2.23
C PRO A 28 2.25 18.19 -3.23
N SER A 29 1.33 17.76 -4.11
CA SER A 29 0.65 18.66 -5.04
C SER A 29 -0.45 19.52 -4.40
N GLY A 30 -0.72 19.37 -3.11
CA GLY A 30 -1.71 20.19 -2.39
C GLY A 30 -3.15 19.71 -2.53
N HIS A 31 -3.39 18.60 -3.25
CA HIS A 31 -4.72 18.12 -3.59
C HIS A 31 -5.01 16.80 -2.86
N SER A 32 -5.22 16.86 -1.54
CA SER A 32 -5.51 15.66 -0.74
C SER A 32 -6.53 15.93 0.37
N TRP A 33 -7.01 14.87 1.02
CA TRP A 33 -7.91 14.99 2.16
C TRP A 33 -7.30 15.83 3.29
N VAL A 34 -6.00 15.66 3.58
CA VAL A 34 -5.30 16.49 4.59
C VAL A 34 -5.36 17.98 4.22
N HIS A 35 -5.12 18.34 2.96
CA HIS A 35 -5.20 19.74 2.51
C HIS A 35 -6.64 20.26 2.61
N TRP A 36 -7.60 19.48 2.11
CA TRP A 36 -9.03 19.83 2.20
C TRP A 36 -9.47 20.03 3.66
N PHE A 37 -9.04 19.16 4.56
CA PHE A 37 -9.32 19.29 5.99
C PHE A 37 -8.68 20.56 6.56
N ILE A 38 -7.42 20.86 6.28
CA ILE A 38 -6.69 22.03 6.82
C ILE A 38 -7.27 23.36 6.30
N GLU A 39 -7.64 23.41 5.03
CA GLU A 39 -8.14 24.63 4.37
C GLU A 39 -9.63 24.88 4.63
N SER A 40 -10.41 23.84 4.98
CA SER A 40 -11.84 24.00 5.25
C SER A 40 -12.13 24.94 6.42
N THR A 41 -13.05 25.88 6.24
CA THR A 41 -13.55 26.76 7.31
C THR A 41 -14.47 26.02 8.28
N ASN A 42 -15.18 24.98 7.82
CA ASN A 42 -16.04 24.12 8.64
C ASN A 42 -15.44 22.72 8.73
N LYS A 43 -14.72 22.43 9.82
CA LYS A 43 -14.11 21.11 10.06
C LYS A 43 -15.14 20.00 10.31
N LEU A 44 -16.40 20.35 10.59
CA LEU A 44 -17.51 19.42 10.82
C LEU A 44 -18.37 19.22 9.57
N ASP A 45 -17.89 19.61 8.40
CA ASP A 45 -18.55 19.30 7.14
C ASP A 45 -18.76 17.76 7.03
N PRO A 46 -20.00 17.29 6.83
CA PRO A 46 -20.30 15.87 6.69
C PRO A 46 -19.46 15.15 5.63
N MET A 47 -19.11 15.81 4.53
CA MET A 47 -18.30 15.20 3.46
C MET A 47 -16.84 15.02 3.88
N ILE A 48 -16.29 15.93 4.67
CA ILE A 48 -14.95 15.81 5.24
C ILE A 48 -14.90 14.64 6.22
N ILE A 49 -15.90 14.52 7.10
CA ILE A 49 -15.98 13.42 8.06
C ILE A 49 -16.16 12.07 7.35
N LEU A 50 -17.08 12.00 6.38
CA LEU A 50 -17.35 10.77 5.62
C LEU A 50 -16.08 10.27 4.90
N SER A 51 -15.39 11.17 4.20
CA SER A 51 -14.15 10.82 3.49
C SER A 51 -13.03 10.42 4.47
N ALA A 52 -12.94 11.04 5.65
CA ALA A 52 -12.02 10.62 6.70
C ALA A 52 -12.26 9.18 7.13
N VAL A 53 -13.53 8.82 7.38
CA VAL A 53 -13.92 7.46 7.78
C VAL A 53 -13.57 6.45 6.69
N ILE A 54 -13.85 6.77 5.42
CA ILE A 54 -13.50 5.91 4.28
C ILE A 54 -11.98 5.68 4.21
N LEU A 55 -11.18 6.74 4.34
CA LEU A 55 -9.72 6.64 4.35
C LEU A 55 -9.22 5.79 5.53
N ILE A 56 -9.76 6.00 6.73
CA ILE A 56 -9.41 5.22 7.93
C ILE A 56 -9.73 3.74 7.73
N ILE A 57 -10.88 3.41 7.13
CA ILE A 57 -11.24 2.02 6.78
C ILE A 57 -10.21 1.43 5.81
N GLY A 58 -9.87 2.16 4.75
CA GLY A 58 -8.85 1.73 3.78
C GLY A 58 -7.49 1.46 4.44
N TRP A 59 -6.99 2.40 5.25
CA TRP A 59 -5.76 2.25 6.01
C TRP A 59 -5.81 1.06 6.96
N ALA A 60 -6.92 0.90 7.70
CA ALA A 60 -7.10 -0.21 8.61
C ALA A 60 -7.04 -1.57 7.89
N ILE A 61 -7.67 -1.69 6.72
CA ILE A 61 -7.63 -2.93 5.91
C ILE A 61 -6.19 -3.22 5.48
N TYR A 62 -5.50 -2.26 4.85
CA TYR A 62 -4.17 -2.48 4.29
C TYR A 62 -3.11 -2.74 5.36
N LEU A 63 -3.11 -1.95 6.44
CA LEU A 63 -2.15 -2.12 7.52
C LEU A 63 -2.37 -3.44 8.27
N ARG A 64 -3.63 -3.78 8.61
CA ARG A 64 -3.92 -5.04 9.30
C ARG A 64 -3.61 -6.25 8.43
N ALA A 65 -3.95 -6.21 7.14
CA ALA A 65 -3.67 -7.30 6.23
C ALA A 65 -2.15 -7.50 6.05
N THR A 66 -1.41 -6.41 5.88
CA THR A 66 0.06 -6.45 5.77
C THR A 66 0.70 -7.01 7.05
N ALA A 67 0.33 -6.48 8.22
CA ALA A 67 0.88 -6.93 9.50
C ALA A 67 0.58 -8.41 9.77
N ARG A 68 -0.65 -8.87 9.49
CA ARG A 68 -1.04 -10.29 9.63
C ARG A 68 -0.25 -11.21 8.69
N SER A 69 0.03 -10.73 7.47
CA SER A 69 0.64 -11.55 6.42
C SER A 69 2.16 -11.72 6.60
N LEU A 70 2.83 -10.65 7.04
CA LEU A 70 4.30 -10.59 7.18
C LEU A 70 4.77 -10.93 8.60
N GLY A 71 3.94 -10.71 9.61
CA GLY A 71 4.35 -10.73 11.01
C GLY A 71 5.29 -9.56 11.36
N PHE A 72 5.72 -9.51 12.62
CA PHE A 72 6.56 -8.41 13.13
C PHE A 72 7.90 -8.31 12.39
N PHE A 73 8.65 -9.41 12.32
CA PHE A 73 9.96 -9.44 11.66
C PHE A 73 9.88 -9.14 10.16
N GLY A 74 8.87 -9.68 9.48
CA GLY A 74 8.65 -9.40 8.06
C GLY A 74 8.35 -7.91 7.83
N SER A 75 7.51 -7.31 8.68
CA SER A 75 7.21 -5.88 8.61
C SER A 75 8.46 -5.02 8.82
N LEU A 76 9.31 -5.37 9.79
CA LEU A 76 10.57 -4.68 10.05
C LEU A 76 11.54 -4.79 8.85
N LEU A 77 11.68 -5.99 8.28
CA LEU A 77 12.54 -6.21 7.11
C LEU A 77 12.06 -5.41 5.90
N VAL A 78 10.75 -5.33 5.69
CA VAL A 78 10.15 -4.52 4.63
C VAL A 78 10.40 -3.04 4.86
N VAL A 79 10.19 -2.52 6.06
CA VAL A 79 10.53 -1.13 6.39
C VAL A 79 12.01 -0.85 6.13
N ALA A 80 12.90 -1.77 6.54
CA ALA A 80 14.34 -1.64 6.29
C ALA A 80 14.69 -1.66 4.79
N LEU A 81 14.04 -2.53 4.00
CA LEU A 81 14.22 -2.61 2.54
C LEU A 81 13.79 -1.30 1.85
N PHE A 82 12.62 -0.78 2.19
CA PHE A 82 12.14 0.45 1.56
C PHE A 82 12.92 1.69 2.04
N GLY A 83 13.30 1.73 3.32
CA GLY A 83 14.18 2.77 3.85
C GLY A 83 15.55 2.77 3.18
N SER A 84 16.16 1.61 2.98
CA SER A 84 17.45 1.49 2.28
C SER A 84 17.34 1.82 0.80
N LEU A 85 16.20 1.54 0.16
CA LEU A 85 15.96 1.91 -1.24
C LEU A 85 15.88 3.44 -1.41
N ILE A 86 15.15 4.14 -0.54
CA ILE A 86 15.14 5.62 -0.52
C ILE A 86 16.54 6.15 -0.27
N TRP A 87 17.25 5.59 0.72
CA TRP A 87 18.61 6.00 1.04
C TRP A 87 19.56 5.79 -0.13
N ALA A 88 19.48 4.66 -0.83
CA ALA A 88 20.28 4.38 -2.01
C ALA A 88 19.98 5.36 -3.15
N MET A 89 18.71 5.69 -3.40
CA MET A 89 18.33 6.69 -4.40
C MET A 89 18.93 8.07 -4.10
N ILE A 90 18.97 8.46 -2.82
CA ILE A 90 19.63 9.70 -2.39
C ILE A 90 21.15 9.60 -2.57
N PHE A 91 21.76 8.50 -2.11
CA PHE A 91 23.21 8.29 -2.17
C PHE A 91 23.76 8.30 -3.60
N TYR A 92 23.10 7.65 -4.54
CA TYR A 92 23.48 7.64 -5.96
C TYR A 92 23.04 8.91 -6.72
N GLY A 93 22.45 9.90 -6.04
CA GLY A 93 22.06 11.18 -6.64
C GLY A 93 20.83 11.10 -7.56
N TRP A 94 20.04 10.03 -7.50
CA TRP A 94 18.78 9.92 -8.24
C TRP A 94 17.69 10.79 -7.61
N LEU A 95 17.82 11.10 -6.32
CA LEU A 95 16.89 11.90 -5.54
C LEU A 95 17.64 12.95 -4.73
N SER A 96 17.26 14.22 -4.89
CA SER A 96 17.81 15.30 -4.06
C SER A 96 16.91 15.56 -2.85
N LEU A 97 17.54 15.86 -1.71
CA LEU A 97 16.86 16.35 -0.51
C LEU A 97 16.36 17.79 -0.65
N ASP A 98 16.87 18.54 -1.64
CA ASP A 98 16.51 19.95 -1.88
C ASP A 98 15.12 20.12 -2.51
N ASN A 99 14.56 19.04 -3.06
CA ASN A 99 13.22 19.02 -3.62
C ASN A 99 12.29 18.10 -2.79
N PRO A 100 11.74 18.60 -1.67
CA PRO A 100 10.90 17.80 -0.78
C PRO A 100 9.64 17.28 -1.47
N SER A 101 9.17 17.96 -2.53
CA SER A 101 8.03 17.51 -3.32
C SER A 101 8.35 16.22 -4.07
N ILE A 102 9.47 16.13 -4.79
CA ILE A 102 9.85 14.89 -5.50
C ILE A 102 10.10 13.76 -4.50
N LEU A 103 10.84 14.04 -3.42
CA LEU A 103 11.08 13.09 -2.33
C LEU A 103 9.76 12.55 -1.76
N GLY A 104 8.78 13.41 -1.53
CA GLY A 104 7.45 13.03 -1.06
C GLY A 104 6.72 12.10 -2.04
N HIS A 105 6.71 12.41 -3.34
CA HIS A 105 6.06 11.55 -4.34
C HIS A 105 6.70 10.16 -4.39
N VAL A 106 8.03 10.07 -4.35
CA VAL A 106 8.76 8.79 -4.33
C VAL A 106 8.45 8.01 -3.06
N ALA A 107 8.48 8.66 -1.88
CA ALA A 107 8.16 8.01 -0.62
C ALA A 107 6.72 7.46 -0.59
N LEU A 108 5.74 8.23 -1.07
CA LEU A 108 4.34 7.81 -1.15
C LEU A 108 4.12 6.68 -2.17
N ALA A 109 4.82 6.71 -3.30
CA ALA A 109 4.79 5.63 -4.30
C ALA A 109 5.35 4.32 -3.72
N LEU A 110 6.48 4.41 -3.01
CA LEU A 110 7.09 3.26 -2.33
C LEU A 110 6.20 2.72 -1.21
N LEU A 111 5.56 3.60 -0.44
CA LEU A 111 4.58 3.19 0.58
C LEU A 111 3.39 2.46 -0.05
N SER A 112 2.88 2.95 -1.19
CA SER A 112 1.80 2.29 -1.94
C SER A 112 2.21 0.89 -2.42
N LEU A 113 3.45 0.75 -2.91
CA LEU A 113 4.02 -0.54 -3.31
C LEU A 113 4.17 -1.48 -2.11
N LEU A 114 4.68 -0.98 -0.97
CA LEU A 114 4.81 -1.71 0.27
C LEU A 114 3.47 -2.31 0.71
N LEU A 115 2.42 -1.50 0.71
CA LEU A 115 1.07 -1.92 1.10
C LEU A 115 0.51 -2.98 0.14
N ALA A 116 0.70 -2.80 -1.17
CA ALA A 116 0.25 -3.75 -2.19
C ALA A 116 0.98 -5.11 -2.12
N VAL A 117 2.29 -5.09 -1.88
CA VAL A 117 3.11 -6.29 -1.65
C VAL A 117 2.69 -6.95 -0.34
N GLY A 118 2.50 -6.17 0.73
CA GLY A 118 2.13 -6.63 2.05
C GLY A 118 0.86 -7.48 2.05
N ILE A 119 -0.22 -6.97 1.44
CA ILE A 119 -1.49 -7.71 1.32
C ILE A 119 -1.40 -8.92 0.37
N SER A 120 -0.43 -8.92 -0.55
CA SER A 120 -0.23 -10.00 -1.53
C SER A 120 0.77 -11.06 -1.07
N TRP A 121 1.44 -10.83 0.07
CA TRP A 121 2.56 -11.63 0.52
C TRP A 121 2.24 -13.09 0.82
N SER A 122 1.03 -13.41 1.30
CA SER A 122 0.59 -14.80 1.49
C SER A 122 0.61 -15.59 0.18
N HIS A 123 0.15 -14.98 -0.92
CA HIS A 123 0.17 -15.58 -2.25
C HIS A 123 1.59 -15.67 -2.81
N ILE A 124 2.39 -14.60 -2.65
CA ILE A 124 3.79 -14.57 -3.10
C ILE A 124 4.60 -15.68 -2.42
N ARG A 125 4.51 -15.78 -1.09
CA ARG A 125 5.21 -16.80 -0.30
C ARG A 125 4.84 -18.21 -0.74
N ARG A 126 3.54 -18.51 -0.89
CA ARG A 126 3.05 -19.82 -1.33
C ARG A 126 3.62 -20.23 -2.69
N ARG A 127 3.71 -19.29 -3.64
CA ARG A 127 4.31 -19.55 -4.96
C ARG A 127 5.82 -19.82 -4.88
N ILE A 128 6.54 -19.03 -4.09
CA ILE A 128 8.00 -19.20 -3.95
C ILE A 128 8.33 -20.55 -3.30
N THR A 129 7.55 -20.96 -2.28
CA THR A 129 7.79 -22.21 -1.56
C THR A 129 7.25 -23.44 -2.29
N GLY A 130 6.59 -23.28 -3.43
CA GLY A 130 5.96 -24.39 -4.16
C GLY A 130 4.82 -25.05 -3.40
N GLN A 131 4.22 -24.35 -2.43
CA GLN A 131 3.06 -24.85 -1.70
C GLN A 131 1.83 -24.80 -2.61
N ILE A 132 1.50 -25.94 -3.21
CA ILE A 132 0.20 -26.21 -3.83
C ILE A 132 -0.69 -26.72 -2.69
N ASP A 133 -1.80 -26.05 -2.40
CA ASP A 133 -2.77 -26.57 -1.44
C ASP A 133 -3.35 -27.87 -2.01
N VAL A 134 -3.41 -28.94 -1.22
CA VAL A 134 -4.03 -30.21 -1.61
C VAL A 134 -5.54 -30.05 -1.84
N ASP A 135 -6.13 -28.92 -1.41
CA ASP A 135 -7.51 -28.53 -1.72
C ASP A 135 -7.75 -28.23 -3.22
N ASP A 136 -6.71 -28.22 -4.07
CA ASP A 136 -6.86 -28.21 -5.53
C ASP A 136 -7.18 -29.62 -6.13
N VAL A 137 -7.35 -30.64 -5.28
CA VAL A 137 -7.81 -31.99 -5.66
C VAL A 137 -9.22 -32.24 -5.13
N GLU A 138 -10.16 -31.32 -5.39
CA GLU A 138 -11.57 -31.68 -5.27
C GLU A 138 -11.98 -32.41 -6.56
N THR A 139 -11.86 -33.73 -6.45
CA THR A 139 -12.24 -34.75 -7.42
C THR A 139 -13.54 -34.41 -8.15
N ASP A 140 -13.46 -34.10 -9.44
CA ASP A 140 -14.60 -34.20 -10.35
C ASP A 140 -15.04 -35.68 -10.39
N ILE A 141 -16.11 -36.01 -9.65
CA ILE A 141 -16.96 -37.19 -9.91
C ILE A 141 -18.40 -36.70 -10.09
#